data_AF-A0A3N0YI28-F1
#
_entry.id   AF-A0A3N0YI28-F1
#
_cell.length_a   1.000
_cell.length_b   1.000
_cell.length_c   1.000
_cell.angle_alpha   90.00
_cell.angle_beta   90.00
_cell.angle_gamma   90.00
#
_symmetry.space_group_name_H-M   'P 1'
#
loop_
_entity.id
_entity.type
_entity.pdbx_description
1 polymer ?
#
loop_
_entity_poly.entity_id
_entity_poly.type
_entity_poly.pdbx_seq_one_letter_code
_entity_poly.pdbx_strand_id
1 'polypeptide(L)'
;MNVLLAVFFLVNILQLCHEVSSSGECYFNAKASCEHKGRVFDIGEAWLNDECFQCVCFEPFGVGCCELGRQPVDYPPWCEAVRKPDSCTVAVVMKANRKLPCLFGGKNRLRAGEGPLWKSENDPLY
;
A
#
# COMPACT_ATOMS: atom_id res chain seq x y z
N MET A 1 -23.30 0.88 31.61
CA MET A 1 -22.48 1.96 31.03
C MET A 1 -20.98 1.63 31.03
N ASN A 2 -20.38 1.32 32.18
CA ASN A 2 -18.91 1.16 32.30
C ASN A 2 -18.31 -0.04 31.57
N VAL A 3 -19.04 -1.16 31.49
CA VAL A 3 -18.56 -2.38 30.81
C VAL A 3 -18.48 -2.17 29.30
N LEU A 4 -19.45 -1.48 28.71
CA LEU A 4 -19.47 -1.17 27.27
C LEU A 4 -18.34 -0.20 26.89
N LEU A 5 -18.07 0.81 27.74
CA LEU A 5 -16.93 1.71 27.58
C LEU A 5 -15.59 0.96 27.64
N ALA A 6 -15.41 0.06 28.61
CA ALA A 6 -14.19 -0.74 28.72
C ALA A 6 -13.98 -1.65 27.50
N VAL A 7 -15.05 -2.25 26.97
CA VAL A 7 -15.01 -3.07 25.75
C VAL A 7 -14.64 -2.21 24.54
N PHE A 8 -15.21 -1.01 24.40
CA PHE A 8 -14.84 -0.07 23.33
C PHE A 8 -13.37 0.34 23.40
N PHE A 9 -12.83 0.61 24.58
CA PHE A 9 -11.40 0.91 24.75
C PHE A 9 -10.51 -0.27 24.38
N LEU A 10 -10.87 -1.50 24.78
CA LEU A 10 -10.11 -2.70 24.43
C LEU A 10 -10.14 -2.97 22.92
N VAL A 11 -11.29 -2.81 22.26
CA VAL A 11 -11.41 -2.99 20.81
C VAL A 11 -10.57 -1.95 20.04
N ASN A 12 -10.54 -0.68 20.47
CA ASN A 12 -9.70 0.34 19.85
C ASN A 12 -8.20 0.08 20.02
N ILE A 13 -7.78 -0.46 21.17
CA ILE A 13 -6.37 -0.82 21.41
C ILE A 13 -5.94 -2.00 20.53
N LEU A 14 -6.82 -2.99 20.31
CA LEU A 14 -6.52 -4.13 19.42
C LEU A 14 -6.47 -3.75 17.93
N GLN A 15 -7.16 -2.70 17.50
CA GLN A 15 -7.15 -2.24 16.11
C GLN A 15 -5.88 -1.49 15.72
N LEU A 16 -5.06 -1.05 16.68
CA LEU A 16 -3.85 -0.27 16.41
C LEU A 16 -2.68 -1.14 15.91
N CYS A 17 -2.77 -2.47 16.06
CA CYS A 17 -1.74 -3.42 15.65
C CYS A 17 -2.16 -4.24 14.42
N HIS A 18 -2.92 -3.67 13.49
CA HIS A 18 -2.92 -4.20 12.13
C HIS A 18 -1.54 -3.94 11.54
N GLU A 19 -0.62 -4.88 11.80
CA GLU A 19 0.64 -4.94 11.10
C GLU A 19 0.35 -4.91 9.60
N VAL A 20 0.75 -3.81 8.97
CA VAL A 20 0.93 -3.76 7.54
C VAL A 20 2.14 -4.66 7.27
N SER A 21 1.91 -5.97 7.18
CA SER A 21 2.82 -6.88 6.49
C SER A 21 2.75 -6.49 5.01
N SER A 22 3.44 -5.41 4.67
CA SER A 22 3.73 -5.02 3.30
C SER A 22 4.92 -5.88 2.87
N SER A 23 4.72 -6.70 1.85
CA SER A 23 5.82 -7.28 1.08
C SER A 23 6.37 -6.18 0.15
N GLY A 24 6.82 -5.08 0.74
CA GLY A 24 7.33 -3.91 0.05
C GLY A 24 8.76 -3.62 0.49
N GLU A 25 9.55 -3.03 -0.39
CA GLU A 25 10.90 -2.62 -0.03
C GLU A 25 10.84 -1.45 0.96
N CYS A 26 11.67 -1.52 1.99
CA CYS A 26 11.83 -0.46 2.98
C CYS A 26 13.27 0.02 2.99
N TYR A 27 13.46 1.31 3.19
CA TYR A 27 14.79 1.90 3.38
C TYR A 27 14.76 2.95 4.48
N PHE A 28 15.95 3.24 5.02
CA PHE A 28 16.15 4.29 5.99
C PHE A 28 17.23 5.24 5.50
N ASN A 29 16.95 6.55 5.50
CA ASN A 29 17.89 7.59 5.14
C ASN A 29 18.23 8.44 6.38
N ALA A 30 19.40 8.17 6.96
CA ALA A 30 19.89 8.88 8.14
C ALA A 30 20.24 10.36 7.89
N LYS A 31 20.32 10.79 6.63
CA LYS A 31 20.66 12.17 6.24
C LYS A 31 19.47 12.96 5.72
N ALA A 32 18.30 12.33 5.57
CA ALA A 32 17.10 13.01 5.10
C ALA A 32 16.53 13.92 6.19
N SER A 33 16.04 15.10 5.80
CA SER A 33 15.22 15.96 6.65
C SER A 33 13.76 15.51 6.62
N CYS A 34 13.01 15.82 7.68
CA CYS A 34 11.57 15.60 7.75
C CYS A 34 10.79 16.69 7.00
N GLU A 35 11.15 16.94 5.75
CA GLU A 35 10.46 17.91 4.88
C GLU A 35 10.03 17.24 3.58
N HIS A 36 8.76 17.42 3.22
CA HIS A 36 8.23 16.97 1.94
C HIS A 36 7.26 18.00 1.37
N LYS A 37 7.49 18.40 0.11
CA LYS A 37 6.68 19.40 -0.63
C LYS A 37 6.49 20.71 0.15
N GLY A 38 7.53 21.17 0.83
CA GLY A 38 7.53 22.41 1.62
C GLY A 38 6.78 22.31 2.96
N ARG A 39 6.27 21.13 3.34
CA ARG A 39 5.75 20.86 4.68
C ARG A 39 6.82 20.16 5.50
N VAL A 40 7.06 20.68 6.71
CA VAL A 40 7.88 20.03 7.74
C VAL A 40 6.98 19.10 8.56
N PHE A 41 7.50 17.91 8.87
CA PHE A 41 6.82 16.85 9.60
C PHE A 41 7.49 16.65 10.97
N ASP A 42 6.68 16.55 12.01
CA ASP A 42 7.17 16.28 13.36
C ASP A 42 7.55 14.79 13.52
N ILE A 43 8.28 14.49 14.60
CA ILE A 43 8.70 13.12 14.93
C ILE A 43 7.48 12.20 15.01
N GLY A 44 7.53 11.08 14.29
CA GLY A 44 6.46 10.10 14.21
C GLY A 44 5.36 10.45 13.21
N GLU A 45 5.33 11.65 12.65
CA GLU A 45 4.41 11.96 11.55
C GLU A 45 4.83 11.22 10.26
N ALA A 46 3.83 10.91 9.45
CA ALA A 46 3.99 10.16 8.22
C ALA A 46 3.43 10.89 7.01
N TRP A 47 4.02 10.63 5.84
CA TRP A 47 3.52 11.10 4.55
C TRP A 47 3.71 10.06 3.46
N LEU A 48 2.93 10.21 2.39
CA LEU A 48 3.08 9.42 1.17
C LEU A 48 3.87 10.25 0.15
N ASN A 49 4.97 9.70 -0.35
CA ASN A 49 5.75 10.35 -1.41
C ASN A 49 5.20 10.01 -2.81
N ASP A 50 5.75 10.67 -3.85
CA ASP A 50 5.34 10.48 -5.25
C ASP A 50 5.74 9.10 -5.82
N GLU A 51 6.63 8.41 -5.13
CA GLU A 51 7.10 7.06 -5.46
C GLU A 51 6.26 5.98 -4.78
N CYS A 52 5.19 6.34 -4.07
CA CYS A 52 4.32 5.43 -3.33
C CYS A 52 4.97 4.75 -2.13
N PHE A 53 5.88 5.44 -1.46
CA PHE A 53 6.39 5.07 -0.15
C PHE A 53 5.68 5.83 0.96
N GLN A 54 5.24 5.11 1.97
CA GLN A 54 4.86 5.69 3.25
C GLN A 54 6.13 5.95 4.05
N CYS A 55 6.44 7.23 4.23
CA CYS A 55 7.60 7.71 4.97
C CYS A 55 7.17 8.16 6.37
N VAL A 56 8.05 7.96 7.35
CA VAL A 56 7.87 8.37 8.75
C VAL A 56 9.09 9.17 9.18
N CYS A 57 8.85 10.32 9.80
CA CYS A 57 9.89 11.15 10.37
C CYS A 57 10.43 10.54 11.68
N PHE A 58 11.74 10.39 11.75
CA PHE A 58 12.45 9.96 12.96
C PHE A 58 13.50 10.99 13.38
N GLU A 59 13.24 12.30 13.21
CA GLU A 59 14.17 13.34 13.65
C GLU A 59 14.60 13.12 15.11
N PRO A 60 15.90 13.26 15.46
CA PRO A 60 17.05 13.71 14.64
C PRO A 60 17.75 12.59 13.82
N PHE A 61 17.20 11.38 13.77
CA PHE A 61 17.88 10.22 13.20
C PHE A 61 17.70 10.06 11.69
N GLY A 62 16.66 10.65 11.10
CA GLY A 62 16.41 10.64 9.66
C GLY A 62 14.97 10.24 9.31
N VAL A 63 14.79 9.63 8.14
CA VAL A 63 13.48 9.25 7.61
C VAL A 63 13.49 7.79 7.17
N GLY A 64 12.49 7.03 7.62
CA GLY A 64 12.24 5.67 7.15
C GLY A 64 11.08 5.65 6.16
N CYS A 65 11.21 4.94 5.05
CA CYS A 65 10.19 4.86 4.00
C CYS A 65 9.97 3.40 3.60
N CYS A 66 8.72 3.01 3.41
CA CYS A 66 8.33 1.67 2.94
C CYS A 66 7.35 1.75 1.78
N GLU A 67 7.53 0.90 0.78
CA GLU A 67 6.59 0.78 -0.35
C GLU A 67 5.19 0.44 0.17
N LEU A 68 4.21 1.22 -0.29
CA LEU A 68 2.83 1.13 0.14
C LEU A 68 2.08 0.08 -0.69
N GLY A 69 1.59 -0.96 0.00
CA GLY A 69 0.71 -1.98 -0.57
C GLY A 69 1.38 -3.34 -0.72
N ARG A 70 0.57 -4.40 -0.82
CA ARG A 70 1.09 -5.75 -1.06
C ARG A 70 1.46 -5.89 -2.53
N GLN A 71 2.71 -6.20 -2.85
CA GLN A 71 3.09 -6.63 -4.20
C GLN A 71 2.29 -7.89 -4.56
N PRO A 72 1.60 -7.92 -5.71
CA PRO A 72 1.04 -9.17 -6.23
C PRO A 72 2.17 -10.17 -6.51
N VAL A 73 2.05 -11.36 -5.95
CA VAL A 73 2.96 -12.49 -6.19
C VAL A 73 2.24 -13.59 -6.95
N ASP A 74 2.98 -14.54 -7.53
CA ASP A 74 2.46 -15.77 -8.13
C ASP A 74 1.41 -15.59 -9.26
N TYR A 75 1.57 -14.57 -10.10
CA TYR A 75 0.80 -14.44 -11.34
C TYR A 75 1.52 -15.11 -12.54
N PRO A 76 0.78 -15.56 -13.57
CA PRO A 76 1.37 -16.23 -14.72
C PRO A 76 2.35 -15.35 -15.51
N PRO A 77 3.32 -15.94 -16.24
CA PRO A 77 4.36 -15.19 -16.95
C PRO A 77 3.84 -14.30 -18.09
N TRP A 78 2.64 -14.53 -18.60
CA TRP A 78 1.97 -13.68 -19.61
C TRP A 78 1.27 -12.44 -19.01
N CYS A 79 1.38 -12.25 -17.70
CA CYS A 79 0.87 -11.09 -16.98
C CYS A 79 2.00 -10.28 -16.37
N GLU A 80 1.69 -9.05 -15.99
CA GLU A 80 2.61 -8.13 -15.32
C GLU A 80 1.85 -7.32 -14.26
N ALA A 81 2.54 -6.98 -13.17
CA ALA A 81 2.04 -6.04 -12.18
C ALA A 81 2.32 -4.61 -12.64
N VAL A 82 1.29 -3.76 -12.67
CA VAL A 82 1.37 -2.35 -13.06
C VAL A 82 0.81 -1.48 -11.95
N ARG A 83 1.50 -0.37 -11.68
CA ARG A 83 1.00 0.68 -10.79
C ARG A 83 -0.01 1.53 -11.55
N LYS A 84 -1.16 1.80 -10.93
CA LYS A 84 -2.16 2.69 -11.53
C LYS A 84 -1.61 4.12 -11.61
N PRO A 85 -1.86 4.87 -12.71
CA PRO A 85 -1.66 6.31 -12.71
C PRO A 85 -2.47 6.95 -11.59
N ASP A 86 -1.87 7.90 -10.89
CA ASP A 86 -2.50 8.70 -9.82
C ASP A 86 -2.93 7.91 -8.56
N SER A 87 -2.51 6.66 -8.43
CA SER A 87 -2.67 5.92 -7.17
C SER A 87 -1.52 4.97 -6.88
N CYS A 88 -1.34 4.65 -5.61
CA CYS A 88 -0.37 3.64 -5.16
C CYS A 88 -0.94 2.22 -5.20
N THR A 89 -1.94 1.99 -6.04
CA THR A 89 -2.55 0.67 -6.21
C THR A 89 -1.85 -0.09 -7.33
N VAL A 90 -1.42 -1.31 -7.05
CA VAL A 90 -0.84 -2.21 -8.04
C VAL A 90 -1.90 -3.20 -8.51
N ALA A 91 -2.04 -3.37 -9.82
CA ALA A 91 -2.93 -4.33 -10.45
C ALA A 91 -2.16 -5.28 -11.35
N VAL A 92 -2.59 -6.54 -11.44
CA VAL A 92 -2.00 -7.49 -12.40
C VAL A 92 -2.81 -7.47 -13.67
N VAL A 93 -2.16 -7.21 -14.81
CA VAL A 93 -2.78 -7.07 -16.14
C VAL A 93 -2.11 -8.00 -17.14
N MET A 94 -2.75 -8.25 -18.28
CA MET A 94 -2.16 -9.05 -19.35
C MET A 94 -1.08 -8.25 -20.10
N LYS A 95 0.09 -8.85 -20.36
CA LYS A 95 1.15 -8.20 -21.15
C LYS A 95 0.71 -7.88 -22.57
N ALA A 96 -0.08 -8.76 -23.18
CA ALA A 96 -0.60 -8.56 -24.54
C ALA A 96 -1.63 -7.41 -24.62
N ASN A 97 -2.29 -7.09 -23.51
CA ASN A 97 -3.25 -6.01 -23.43
C ASN A 97 -3.44 -5.55 -21.98
N ARG A 98 -2.72 -4.49 -21.59
CA ARG A 98 -2.73 -3.93 -20.23
C ARG A 98 -4.11 -3.42 -19.77
N LYS A 99 -5.07 -3.27 -20.69
CA LYS A 99 -6.48 -2.93 -20.39
C LYS A 99 -7.24 -4.08 -19.73
N LEU A 100 -6.73 -5.30 -19.84
CA LEU A 100 -7.41 -6.47 -19.35
C LEU A 100 -6.74 -6.95 -18.07
N PRO A 101 -7.50 -7.06 -16.95
CA PRO A 101 -6.95 -7.63 -15.73
C PRO A 101 -6.55 -9.07 -15.99
N CYS A 102 -5.44 -9.47 -15.41
CA CYS A 102 -4.99 -10.85 -15.44
C CYS A 102 -5.93 -11.68 -14.58
N LEU A 103 -6.69 -12.56 -15.21
CA LEU A 103 -7.53 -13.53 -14.49
C LEU A 103 -6.76 -14.84 -14.40
N PHE A 104 -6.37 -15.22 -13.18
CA PHE A 104 -5.72 -16.50 -12.91
C PHE A 104 -6.42 -17.22 -11.75
N GLY A 105 -6.78 -18.49 -11.96
CA GLY A 105 -7.53 -19.31 -11.00
C GLY A 105 -9.03 -19.39 -11.34
N GLY A 106 -9.46 -20.57 -11.80
CA GLY A 106 -10.86 -20.86 -12.07
C GLY A 106 -11.73 -20.83 -10.82
N LYS A 107 -12.99 -20.43 -11.00
CA LYS A 107 -14.19 -20.67 -10.17
C LYS A 107 -13.94 -21.01 -8.68
N ASN A 108 -14.44 -20.13 -7.79
CA ASN A 108 -14.78 -20.40 -6.37
C ASN A 108 -13.68 -20.33 -5.29
N ARG A 109 -12.58 -19.62 -5.47
CA ARG A 109 -11.82 -19.11 -4.31
C ARG A 109 -11.50 -17.64 -4.45
N LEU A 110 -12.47 -16.83 -4.02
CA LEU A 110 -12.22 -15.60 -3.28
C LEU A 110 -11.33 -15.93 -2.06
N ARG A 111 -10.05 -16.26 -2.27
CA ARG A 111 -9.05 -15.97 -1.26
C ARG A 111 -8.73 -14.51 -1.45
N ALA A 112 -9.47 -13.71 -0.70
CA ALA A 112 -9.22 -12.30 -0.48
C ALA A 112 -7.78 -12.13 0.04
N GLY A 113 -6.82 -12.03 -0.88
CA GLY A 113 -5.78 -11.02 -0.75
C GLY A 113 -6.43 -9.75 -1.25
N GLU A 114 -6.99 -8.96 -0.34
CA GLU A 114 -7.75 -7.75 -0.62
C GLU A 114 -6.95 -6.78 -1.50
N GLY A 115 -7.21 -6.84 -2.79
CA GLY A 115 -7.16 -5.71 -3.69
C GLY A 115 -8.42 -5.77 -4.54
N PRO A 116 -9.23 -4.70 -4.62
CA PRO A 116 -10.40 -4.71 -5.47
C PRO A 116 -9.97 -4.95 -6.93
N LEU A 117 -10.74 -5.78 -7.63
CA LEU A 117 -10.64 -5.99 -9.07
C LEU A 117 -10.87 -4.65 -9.77
N TRP A 118 -9.79 -3.92 -10.12
CA TRP A 118 -9.90 -2.58 -10.70
C TRP A 118 -10.64 -2.66 -12.03
N LYS A 119 -11.82 -2.01 -12.12
CA LYS A 119 -12.44 -1.74 -13.41
C LYS A 119 -13.26 -0.47 -13.48
N SER A 120 -13.22 0.16 -14.65
CA SER A 120 -14.42 0.74 -15.26
C SER A 120 -14.49 0.50 -16.78
N GLU A 121 -13.65 -0.39 -17.33
CA GLU A 121 -13.10 -0.49 -18.71
C GLU A 121 -11.57 -0.21 -18.78
N ASN A 122 -10.99 0.14 -17.61
CA ASN A 122 -9.64 -0.21 -17.09
C ASN A 122 -8.46 0.60 -17.66
N ASP A 123 -8.71 1.89 -17.82
CA ASP A 123 -7.85 3.04 -18.14
C ASP A 123 -6.49 2.82 -18.84
N PRO A 124 -6.53 3.00 -20.16
CA PRO A 124 -5.39 3.09 -21.08
C PRO A 124 -5.50 4.31 -22.04
N LEU A 125 -4.44 5.03 -22.46
CA LEU A 125 -3.49 4.72 -23.55
C LEU A 125 -2.44 5.86 -23.55
N TYR A 126 -1.27 5.67 -22.95
CA TYR A 126 -0.06 6.40 -23.40
C TYR A 126 0.66 5.52 -24.41
#